data_AF-A0A936GBQ2-F1
#
_entry.id   AF-A0A936GBQ2-F1
#
_cell.length_a   1.000
_cell.length_b   1.000
_cell.length_c   1.000
_cell.angle_alpha   90.00
_cell.angle_beta   90.00
_cell.angle_gamma   90.00
#
_symmetry.space_group_name_H-M   'P 1'
#
loop_
_entity.id
_entity.type
_entity.pdbx_description
1 polymer ?
#
loop_
_entity_poly.entity_id
_entity_poly.type
_entity_poly.pdbx_seq_one_letter_code
_entity_poly.pdbx_strand_id
1 'polypeptide(L)'
;MLGSYVGYEPNAFDGLDSEFVNQVGHDQTGRFIPYWNRLTGKLTLDPLADYETSDYYLIPKQTQADSVIEPYLYQGVLMTSYISPIVDRSGKFIGIAGIDVSLNNLDEEISQIKVFKSGYAFLVSNPGIFVSAPDKALIGNKNTERLCKRKQ
;
A
#
# COMPACT_ATOMS: atom_id res chain seq x y z
N MET A 1 10.39 -4.72 -2.34
CA MET A 1 9.73 -4.14 -1.14
C MET A 1 10.13 -2.68 -1.01
N LEU A 2 9.16 -1.79 -0.81
CA LEU A 2 9.33 -0.33 -0.82
C LEU A 2 9.36 0.28 0.59
N GLY A 3 8.52 -0.25 1.49
CA GLY A 3 8.44 0.22 2.87
C GLY A 3 7.68 -0.73 3.79
N SER A 4 7.71 -0.43 5.07
CA SER A 4 6.93 -1.11 6.11
C SER A 4 6.53 -0.09 7.18
N TYR A 5 5.33 -0.25 7.72
CA TYR A 5 4.77 0.68 8.68
C TYR A 5 3.87 -0.03 9.67
N VAL A 6 3.64 0.68 10.78
CA VAL A 6 2.47 0.49 11.61
C VAL A 6 1.74 1.82 11.73
N GLY A 7 0.42 1.75 11.93
CA GLY A 7 -0.37 2.91 12.26
C GLY A 7 -1.38 2.54 13.32
N TYR A 8 -1.21 3.05 14.54
CA TYR A 8 -2.10 2.76 15.66
C TYR A 8 -3.30 3.70 15.65
N GLU A 9 -4.39 3.37 16.34
CA GLU A 9 -5.44 4.35 16.71
C GLU A 9 -4.91 5.35 17.75
N PRO A 10 -5.55 6.52 17.94
CA PRO A 10 -5.11 7.50 18.94
C PRO A 10 -4.94 6.87 20.32
N ASN A 11 -3.77 7.08 20.94
CA ASN A 11 -3.35 6.55 22.24
C ASN A 11 -3.37 5.02 22.35
N ALA A 12 -3.40 4.27 21.25
CA ALA A 12 -3.59 2.83 21.29
C ALA A 12 -2.28 2.02 21.41
N PHE A 13 -1.12 2.64 21.19
CA PHE A 13 0.19 1.99 21.34
C PHE A 13 0.63 1.94 22.80
N ASP A 14 0.84 3.10 23.42
CA ASP A 14 1.34 3.25 24.79
C ASP A 14 0.57 4.31 25.62
N GLY A 15 -0.37 5.02 25.00
CA GLY A 15 -1.15 6.08 25.65
C GLY A 15 -0.39 7.38 25.86
N LEU A 16 0.74 7.58 25.17
CA LEU A 16 1.63 8.72 25.35
C LEU A 16 1.69 9.65 24.12
N ASP A 17 0.69 9.63 23.22
CA ASP A 17 0.72 10.40 21.98
C ASP A 17 1.10 11.88 22.22
N SER A 18 0.58 12.51 23.28
CA SER A 18 0.88 13.92 23.61
C SER A 18 2.37 14.22 23.84
N GLU A 19 3.16 13.25 24.27
CA GLU A 19 4.61 13.39 24.50
C GLU A 19 5.41 13.36 23.18
N PHE A 20 4.81 12.88 22.09
CA PHE A 20 5.47 12.65 20.80
C PHE A 20 4.97 13.58 19.69
N VAL A 21 4.24 14.64 20.00
CA VAL A 21 3.78 15.63 19.03
C VAL A 21 4.93 16.14 18.16
N ASN A 22 4.81 15.96 16.84
CA ASN A 22 5.80 16.32 15.81
C ASN A 22 7.19 15.66 15.96
N GLN A 23 7.30 14.57 16.73
CA GLN A 23 8.53 13.78 16.78
C GLN A 23 8.68 12.90 15.54
N VAL A 24 9.90 12.39 15.29
CA VAL A 24 10.18 11.52 14.14
C VAL A 24 9.29 10.27 14.19
N GLY A 25 8.53 10.03 13.11
CA GLY A 25 7.58 8.91 13.02
C GLY A 25 6.19 9.19 13.61
N HIS A 26 5.94 10.43 14.04
CA HIS A 26 4.67 10.89 14.60
C HIS A 26 4.19 12.15 13.86
N ASP A 27 2.88 12.39 13.87
CA ASP A 27 2.27 13.59 13.29
C ASP A 27 2.06 14.70 14.34
N GLN A 28 1.31 15.73 13.96
CA GLN A 28 0.92 16.84 14.85
C GLN A 28 0.08 16.42 16.06
N THR A 29 -0.50 15.21 16.06
CA THR A 29 -1.21 14.66 17.22
C THR A 29 -0.29 13.84 18.12
N GLY A 30 0.89 13.47 17.63
CA GLY A 30 1.85 12.62 18.31
C GLY A 30 1.51 11.13 18.26
N ARG A 31 0.59 10.74 17.38
CA ARG A 31 0.17 9.35 17.17
C ARG A 31 1.32 8.48 16.67
N PHE A 32 1.40 7.24 17.14
CA PHE A 32 2.43 6.29 16.70
C PHE A 32 2.10 5.71 15.31
N ILE A 33 2.68 6.34 14.27
CA ILE A 33 2.45 6.00 12.86
C ILE A 33 3.76 5.95 12.03
N PRO A 34 4.82 5.26 12.51
CA PRO A 34 6.11 5.24 11.83
C PRO A 34 6.05 4.48 10.49
N TYR A 35 6.61 5.09 9.46
CA TYR A 35 6.77 4.50 8.14
C TYR A 35 8.23 4.51 7.68
N TRP A 36 8.85 3.34 7.73
CA TRP A 36 10.17 3.13 7.15
C TRP A 36 10.03 2.85 5.66
N ASN A 37 10.59 3.72 4.81
CA ASN A 37 10.35 3.67 3.38
C ASN A 37 11.59 4.01 2.54
N ARG A 38 11.50 3.75 1.24
CA ARG A 38 12.49 4.14 0.22
C ARG A 38 11.85 4.90 -0.94
N LEU A 39 10.84 5.71 -0.67
CA LEU A 39 10.13 6.47 -1.71
C LEU A 39 11.08 7.36 -2.52
N THR A 40 12.09 7.92 -1.86
CA THR A 40 13.14 8.75 -2.46
C THR A 40 14.38 7.95 -2.91
N GLY A 41 14.34 6.63 -2.81
CA GLY A 41 15.48 5.73 -3.03
C GLY A 41 16.44 5.58 -1.84
N LYS A 42 16.31 6.41 -0.80
CA LYS A 42 17.05 6.28 0.48
C LYS A 42 16.11 5.82 1.58
N LEU A 43 16.63 5.09 2.57
CA LEU A 43 15.86 4.70 3.75
C LEU A 43 15.56 5.96 4.57
N THR A 44 14.27 6.27 4.77
CA THR A 44 13.78 7.34 5.64
C THR A 44 12.72 6.82 6.59
N LEU A 45 12.53 7.53 7.71
CA LEU A 45 11.45 7.32 8.65
C LEU A 45 10.57 8.57 8.63
N ASP A 46 9.37 8.41 8.08
CA ASP A 46 8.36 9.45 7.95
C ASP A 46 7.10 9.02 8.73
N PRO A 47 6.25 9.94 9.20
CA PRO A 47 4.91 9.57 9.63
C PRO A 47 4.04 9.14 8.43
N LEU A 48 3.09 8.23 8.65
CA LEU A 48 2.07 7.90 7.63
C LEU A 48 1.26 9.16 7.25
N ALA A 49 0.94 9.28 5.96
CA ALA A 49 0.13 10.37 5.42
C ALA A 49 -1.26 9.87 5.00
N ASP A 50 -2.28 10.73 5.11
CA ASP A 50 -3.63 10.50 4.57
C ASP A 50 -4.34 9.23 5.10
N TYR A 51 -3.93 8.67 6.25
CA TYR A 51 -4.52 7.44 6.81
C TYR A 51 -5.99 7.61 7.21
N GLU A 52 -6.46 8.82 7.48
CA GLU A 52 -7.88 9.06 7.80
C GLU A 52 -8.80 8.90 6.57
N THR A 53 -8.25 8.96 5.36
CA THR A 53 -9.03 8.91 4.11
C THR A 53 -8.62 7.79 3.16
N SER A 54 -7.48 7.15 3.41
CA SER A 54 -6.90 6.18 2.49
C SER A 54 -7.35 4.75 2.78
N ASP A 55 -7.62 4.01 1.69
CA ASP A 55 -8.05 2.61 1.74
C ASP A 55 -7.07 1.71 2.50
N TYR A 56 -5.77 2.02 2.46
CA TYR A 56 -4.74 1.26 3.18
C TYR A 56 -4.99 1.21 4.69
N TYR A 57 -5.66 2.22 5.25
CA TYR A 57 -6.05 2.23 6.65
C TYR A 57 -7.51 1.82 6.86
N LEU A 58 -8.40 2.38 6.03
CA LEU A 58 -9.84 2.23 6.21
C LEU A 58 -10.36 0.82 5.91
N ILE A 59 -9.85 0.16 4.86
CA ILE A 59 -10.28 -1.20 4.51
C ILE A 59 -9.98 -2.18 5.65
N PRO A 60 -8.72 -2.38 6.10
CA PRO A 60 -8.42 -3.32 7.18
C PRO A 60 -9.07 -2.93 8.52
N LYS A 61 -9.29 -1.62 8.78
CA LYS A 61 -10.08 -1.15 9.94
C LYS A 61 -11.54 -1.61 9.87
N GLN A 62 -12.16 -1.49 8.71
CA GLN A 62 -13.57 -1.85 8.51
C GLN A 62 -13.77 -3.37 8.46
N THR A 63 -12.90 -4.08 7.75
CA THR A 63 -13.03 -5.53 7.53
C THR A 63 -12.51 -6.34 8.70
N GLN A 64 -11.58 -5.77 9.49
CA GLN A 64 -10.80 -6.49 10.49
C GLN A 64 -10.16 -7.77 9.94
N ALA A 65 -9.76 -7.72 8.67
CA ALA A 65 -9.14 -8.83 7.96
C ALA A 65 -7.92 -8.36 7.16
N ASP A 66 -6.98 -9.29 6.94
CA ASP A 66 -5.86 -9.08 6.05
C ASP A 66 -6.33 -8.64 4.67
N SER A 67 -5.69 -7.60 4.13
CA SER A 67 -6.13 -6.92 2.92
C SER A 67 -4.94 -6.66 2.01
N VAL A 68 -5.11 -6.95 0.71
CA VAL A 68 -4.24 -6.44 -0.36
C VAL A 68 -4.93 -5.22 -0.94
N ILE A 69 -4.29 -4.07 -0.82
CA ILE A 69 -4.83 -2.80 -1.26
C ILE A 69 -4.63 -2.64 -2.76
N GLU A 70 -5.68 -2.20 -3.45
CA GLU A 70 -5.63 -1.92 -4.87
C GLU A 70 -4.53 -0.92 -5.23
N PRO A 71 -3.92 -0.99 -6.44
CA PRO A 71 -2.85 -0.07 -6.80
C PRO A 71 -3.23 1.40 -6.64
N TYR A 72 -2.40 2.16 -5.92
CA TYR A 72 -2.65 3.56 -5.59
C TYR A 72 -1.36 4.38 -5.63
N LEU A 73 -1.53 5.69 -5.80
CA LEU A 73 -0.42 6.64 -5.80
C LEU A 73 -0.22 7.18 -4.38
N TYR A 74 0.95 6.94 -3.80
CA TYR A 74 1.33 7.50 -2.50
C TYR A 74 2.59 8.33 -2.68
N GLN A 75 2.46 9.64 -2.43
CA GLN A 75 3.53 10.63 -2.59
C GLN A 75 4.33 10.50 -3.91
N GLY A 76 3.62 10.26 -5.03
CA GLY A 76 4.23 10.16 -6.36
C GLY A 76 4.76 8.78 -6.73
N VAL A 77 4.69 7.79 -5.83
CA VAL A 77 5.07 6.39 -6.13
C VAL A 77 3.83 5.52 -6.26
N LEU A 78 3.75 4.77 -7.36
CA LEU A 78 2.68 3.82 -7.59
C LEU A 78 2.98 2.49 -6.89
N MET A 79 2.10 2.05 -5.99
CA MET A 79 2.31 0.87 -5.15
C MET A 79 1.02 0.12 -4.83
N THR A 80 1.17 -1.08 -4.30
CA THR A 80 0.14 -1.85 -3.61
C THR A 80 0.68 -2.24 -2.23
N SER A 81 -0.21 -2.48 -1.28
CA SER A 81 0.17 -2.78 0.09
C SER A 81 -0.51 -4.06 0.58
N TYR A 82 0.21 -4.89 1.30
CA TYR A 82 -0.39 -5.96 2.11
C TYR A 82 -0.46 -5.49 3.55
N ILE A 83 -1.64 -5.60 4.15
CA ILE A 83 -1.94 -4.97 5.43
C ILE A 83 -2.70 -5.94 6.31
N SER A 84 -2.26 -6.07 7.55
CA SER A 84 -2.94 -6.81 8.60
C SER A 84 -3.46 -5.84 9.66
N PRO A 85 -4.72 -5.99 10.12
CA PRO A 85 -5.22 -5.25 11.26
C PRO A 85 -4.53 -5.72 12.55
N ILE A 86 -4.24 -4.77 13.43
CA ILE A 86 -3.77 -5.03 14.79
C ILE A 86 -4.98 -4.98 15.70
N VAL A 87 -5.21 -6.06 16.44
CA VAL A 87 -6.27 -6.16 17.45
C VAL A 87 -5.66 -6.40 18.82
N ASP A 88 -6.28 -5.82 19.86
CA ASP A 88 -5.90 -6.11 21.24
C ASP A 88 -6.43 -7.47 21.72
N ARG A 89 -6.15 -7.81 22.97
CA ARG A 89 -6.58 -9.09 23.59
C ARG A 89 -8.11 -9.23 23.69
N SER A 90 -8.86 -8.14 23.63
CA SER A 90 -10.32 -8.13 23.64
C SER A 90 -10.92 -8.28 22.23
N GLY A 91 -10.09 -8.30 21.19
CA GLY A 91 -10.51 -8.31 19.80
C GLY A 91 -10.85 -6.92 19.26
N LYS A 92 -10.53 -5.85 19.98
CA LYS A 92 -10.75 -4.47 19.52
C LYS A 92 -9.64 -4.07 18.55
N PHE A 93 -10.01 -3.48 17.41
CA PHE A 93 -9.06 -2.86 16.48
C PHE A 93 -8.29 -1.72 17.16
N ILE A 94 -6.97 -1.76 17.05
CA ILE A 94 -6.05 -0.75 17.61
C ILE A 94 -5.07 -0.20 16.60
N GLY A 95 -5.11 -0.63 15.33
CA GLY A 95 -4.23 -0.13 14.28
C GLY A 95 -4.03 -1.10 13.14
N ILE A 96 -3.02 -0.84 12.32
CA ILE A 96 -2.60 -1.68 11.20
C ILE A 96 -1.09 -1.90 11.20
N ALA A 97 -0.65 -2.99 10.59
CA ALA A 97 0.73 -3.21 10.16
C ALA A 97 0.72 -3.50 8.66
N GLY A 98 1.62 -2.86 7.91
CA GLY A 98 1.63 -2.97 6.46
C GLY A 98 3.03 -3.04 5.86
N ILE A 99 3.08 -3.60 4.65
CA ILE A 99 4.24 -3.58 3.76
C ILE A 99 3.84 -3.06 2.40
N ASP A 100 4.69 -2.23 1.81
CA ASP A 100 4.49 -1.68 0.46
C ASP A 100 5.34 -2.38 -0.57
N VAL A 101 4.73 -2.61 -1.72
CA VAL A 101 5.40 -3.13 -2.91
C VAL A 101 5.18 -2.16 -4.06
N SER A 102 6.28 -1.64 -4.61
CA SER A 102 6.22 -0.80 -5.80
C SER A 102 5.70 -1.61 -6.98
N LEU A 103 4.81 -1.00 -7.78
CA LEU A 103 4.35 -1.61 -9.03
C LEU A 103 5.50 -1.80 -10.02
N ASN A 104 6.52 -0.94 -9.98
CA ASN A 104 7.70 -1.11 -10.83
C ASN A 104 8.45 -2.41 -10.50
N ASN A 105 8.65 -2.71 -9.21
CA ASN A 105 9.31 -3.94 -8.79
C ASN A 105 8.50 -5.18 -9.22
N LEU A 106 7.18 -5.15 -9.02
CA LEU A 106 6.31 -6.24 -9.47
C LEU A 106 6.36 -6.40 -10.99
N ASP A 107 6.36 -5.30 -11.72
CA ASP A 107 6.46 -5.32 -13.18
C ASP A 107 7.80 -5.85 -13.68
N GLU A 108 8.91 -5.48 -13.03
CA GLU A 108 10.25 -6.00 -13.35
C GLU A 108 10.32 -7.51 -13.15
N GLU A 109 9.78 -8.02 -12.04
CA GLU A 109 9.72 -9.45 -11.72
C GLU A 109 8.85 -10.21 -12.72
N ILE A 110 7.63 -9.76 -12.97
CA ILE A 110 6.67 -10.45 -13.85
C ILE A 110 7.10 -10.37 -15.32
N SER A 111 7.75 -9.28 -15.74
CA SER A 111 8.25 -9.11 -17.12
C SER A 111 9.33 -10.12 -17.53
N GLN A 112 10.01 -10.75 -16.56
CA GLN A 112 10.98 -11.82 -16.82
C GLN A 112 10.31 -13.13 -17.23
N ILE A 113 9.02 -13.32 -16.94
CA ILE A 113 8.31 -14.54 -17.27
C ILE A 113 8.04 -14.59 -18.78
N LYS A 114 8.74 -15.50 -19.46
CA LYS A 114 8.52 -15.82 -20.88
C LYS A 114 7.71 -17.09 -21.02
N VAL A 115 6.66 -17.04 -21.83
CA VAL A 115 5.78 -18.19 -22.09
C VAL A 115 6.01 -18.64 -23.54
N PHE A 116 6.60 -19.83 -23.71
CA PHE A 116 7.09 -20.32 -25.01
C PHE A 116 8.03 -19.32 -25.70
N LYS A 117 7.91 -19.14 -27.03
CA LYS A 117 8.82 -18.31 -27.83
C LYS A 117 8.48 -16.81 -27.82
N SER A 118 7.20 -16.45 -27.67
CA SER A 118 6.74 -15.06 -27.82
C SER A 118 5.68 -14.64 -26.80
N GLY A 119 5.22 -15.55 -25.95
CA GLY A 119 4.24 -15.25 -24.91
C GLY A 119 4.85 -14.55 -23.71
N TYR A 120 3.99 -13.89 -22.94
CA TYR A 120 4.34 -13.08 -21.77
C TYR A 120 3.34 -13.33 -20.64
N ALA A 121 3.76 -13.06 -19.41
CA ALA A 121 2.84 -12.91 -18.28
C ALA A 121 2.45 -11.45 -18.09
N PHE A 122 1.30 -11.23 -17.47
CA PHE A 122 0.85 -9.93 -16.97
C PHE A 122 0.10 -10.16 -15.66
N LEU A 123 -0.02 -9.12 -14.84
CA LEU A 123 -0.70 -9.19 -13.54
C LEU A 123 -1.74 -8.07 -13.47
N VAL A 124 -2.94 -8.43 -13.00
CA VAL A 124 -4.03 -7.49 -12.73
C VAL A 124 -4.51 -7.65 -11.29
N SER A 125 -4.98 -6.57 -10.70
CA SER A 125 -5.64 -6.58 -9.41
C SER A 125 -7.10 -7.04 -9.53
N ASN A 126 -7.83 -7.12 -8.42
CA ASN A 126 -9.22 -7.62 -8.37
C ASN A 126 -10.20 -6.88 -9.31
N PRO A 127 -10.26 -5.52 -9.36
CA PRO A 127 -11.05 -4.77 -10.33
C PRO A 127 -10.42 -4.73 -11.75
N GLY A 128 -9.37 -5.50 -11.98
CA GLY A 128 -8.71 -5.60 -13.29
C GLY A 128 -7.73 -4.47 -13.61
N ILE A 129 -7.21 -3.73 -12.62
CA ILE A 129 -6.17 -2.72 -12.84
C ILE A 129 -4.85 -3.43 -13.14
N PHE A 130 -4.15 -3.00 -14.19
CA PHE A 130 -2.84 -3.59 -14.51
C PHE A 130 -1.79 -3.23 -13.46
N VAL A 131 -1.20 -4.26 -12.87
CA VAL A 131 -0.03 -4.20 -11.97
C VAL A 131 1.26 -4.42 -12.76
N SER A 132 1.22 -5.33 -13.75
CA SER A 132 2.30 -5.55 -14.72
C SER A 132 1.70 -5.82 -16.10
N ALA A 133 2.34 -5.30 -17.14
CA ALA A 133 1.96 -5.53 -18.53
C ALA A 133 3.14 -5.31 -19.49
N PRO A 134 3.14 -5.92 -20.70
CA PRO A 134 4.13 -5.58 -21.73
C PRO A 134 4.02 -4.12 -22.19
N ASP A 135 2.79 -3.62 -22.36
CA ASP A 135 2.54 -2.21 -22.62
C ASP A 135 2.50 -1.45 -21.28
N LYS A 136 3.60 -0.76 -20.97
CA LYS A 136 3.78 -0.04 -19.70
C LYS A 136 2.78 1.10 -19.52
N ALA A 137 2.16 1.60 -20.59
CA ALA A 137 1.12 2.63 -20.48
C ALA A 137 -0.20 2.12 -19.86
N LEU A 138 -0.35 0.80 -19.68
CA LEU A 138 -1.53 0.21 -19.04
C LEU A 138 -1.44 0.20 -17.51
N ILE A 139 -0.23 0.09 -16.97
CA ILE A 139 0.02 -0.11 -15.54
C ILE A 139 -0.54 1.09 -14.74
N GLY A 140 -1.34 0.80 -13.71
CA GLY A 140 -1.99 1.79 -12.84
C GLY A 140 -3.07 2.67 -13.48
N ASN A 141 -3.19 2.71 -14.81
CA ASN A 141 -3.99 3.71 -15.52
C ASN A 141 -5.27 3.16 -16.17
N LYS A 142 -5.34 1.84 -16.42
CA LYS A 142 -6.47 1.22 -17.10
C LYS A 142 -6.91 -0.07 -16.42
N ASN A 143 -8.22 -0.31 -16.45
CA ASN A 143 -8.79 -1.61 -16.14
C ASN A 143 -9.06 -2.41 -17.42
N THR A 144 -9.12 -3.74 -17.29
CA THR A 144 -9.39 -4.67 -18.40
C THR A 144 -10.71 -4.37 -19.12
N GLU A 145 -11.73 -3.90 -18.42
CA GLU A 145 -13.03 -3.54 -19.00
C GLU A 145 -12.94 -2.45 -20.08
N ARG A 146 -12.10 -1.42 -19.87
CA ARG A 146 -11.89 -0.32 -20.83
C ARG A 146 -11.16 -0.77 -22.10
N LEU A 147 -10.38 -1.85 -22.05
CA LEU A 147 -9.71 -2.41 -23.23
C LEU A 147 -10.69 -3.15 -24.15
N CYS A 148 -11.68 -3.84 -23.57
CA CYS A 148 -12.69 -4.56 -24.35
C CYS A 148 -13.61 -3.62 -25.14
N LYS A 149 -13.89 -2.42 -24.62
CA LYS A 149 -14.79 -1.43 -25.26
C LYS A 149 -14.15 -0.65 -26.41
N ARG A 150 -12.82 -0.65 -26.57
CA ARG A 150 -12.12 0.08 -27.65
C ARG A 150 -12.05 -0.66 -28.99
N LYS A 151 -12.58 -1.88 -29.06
CA LYS A 151 -12.58 -2.74 -30.27
C LYS A 151 -13.97 -2.90 -30.90
N GLN A 152 -14.95 -2.07 -30.53
CA GLN A 152 -16.22 -1.89 -31.23
C GLN A 152 -16.27 -0.47 -31.81
#